data_AF-A0A1F8SSG5-F1
#
_entry.id   AF-A0A1F8SSG5-F1
#
_cell.length_a   1.000
_cell.length_b   1.000
_cell.length_c   1.000
_cell.angle_alpha   90.00
_cell.angle_beta   90.00
_cell.angle_gamma   90.00
#
_symmetry.space_group_name_H-M   'P 1'
#
loop_
_entity.id
_entity.type
_entity.pdbx_description
1 polymer ?
#
loop_
_entity_poly.entity_id
_entity_poly.type
_entity_poly.pdbx_seq_one_letter_code
_entity_poly.pdbx_strand_id
1 'polypeptide(L)' 'MEHPVEAQVIDSRHLKLKKPIQIPPGSEVMITIEPAEAIAEDQAWYTLSAGGLQAAYGENEPDYSLDTIKTPNPEYQR' A
#
# COMPACT_ATOMS: atom_id res chain seq x y z
N MET A 1 -3.97 -9.57 -16.73
CA MET A 1 -4.28 -8.84 -15.50
C MET A 1 -5.59 -9.40 -14.99
N GLU A 2 -5.59 -10.00 -13.82
CA GLU A 2 -6.82 -10.45 -13.17
C GLU A 2 -7.54 -9.21 -12.65
N HIS A 3 -8.78 -8.99 -13.09
CA HIS A 3 -9.59 -7.88 -12.60
C HIS A 3 -10.37 -8.35 -11.37
N PRO A 4 -10.16 -7.75 -10.19
CA PRO A 4 -10.90 -8.13 -9.00
C PRO A 4 -12.40 -7.92 -9.23
N VAL A 5 -13.21 -8.88 -8.81
CA VAL A 5 -14.67 -8.82 -8.87
C VAL A 5 -15.18 -8.39 -7.52
N GLU A 6 -15.80 -7.22 -7.47
CA GLU A 6 -16.35 -6.69 -6.24
C GLU A 6 -17.71 -7.33 -5.91
N ALA A 7 -17.91 -7.65 -4.64
CA ALA A 7 -19.16 -8.17 -4.11
C ALA A 7 -19.50 -7.53 -2.75
N GLN A 8 -20.76 -7.57 -2.37
CA GLN A 8 -21.23 -7.22 -1.03
C GLN A 8 -21.68 -8.48 -0.30
N VAL A 9 -21.32 -8.57 0.98
CA VAL A 9 -21.85 -9.59 1.89
C VAL A 9 -23.31 -9.27 2.18
N ILE A 10 -24.22 -10.20 1.83
CA ILE A 10 -25.65 -10.07 2.14
C ILE A 10 -25.95 -10.78 3.47
N ASP A 11 -25.33 -11.94 3.67
CA ASP A 11 -25.35 -12.69 4.93
C ASP A 11 -24.12 -13.62 4.99
N SER A 12 -24.06 -14.46 6.03
CA SER A 12 -22.96 -15.40 6.29
C SER A 12 -22.65 -16.42 5.17
N ARG A 13 -23.55 -16.60 4.18
CA ARG A 13 -23.42 -17.61 3.13
C ARG A 13 -23.61 -17.05 1.72
N HIS A 14 -23.94 -15.77 1.58
CA HIS A 14 -24.29 -15.19 0.29
C HIS A 14 -23.55 -13.88 0.02
N LEU A 15 -22.88 -13.84 -1.14
CA LEU A 15 -22.28 -12.64 -1.72
C LEU A 15 -23.13 -12.17 -2.91
N LYS A 16 -23.37 -10.86 -3.00
CA LYS A 16 -24.00 -10.23 -4.18
C LYS A 16 -22.94 -9.52 -4.99
N LEU A 17 -22.68 -10.02 -6.20
CA LEU A 17 -21.75 -9.39 -7.13
C LEU A 17 -22.24 -7.99 -7.54
N LYS A 18 -21.35 -7.00 -7.56
CA LYS A 18 -21.67 -5.65 -8.05
C LYS A 18 -21.86 -5.62 -9.57
N LYS A 19 -21.18 -6.53 -10.28
CA LYS A 19 -21.27 -6.70 -11.74
C LYS A 19 -21.33 -8.20 -12.08
N PRO A 20 -22.05 -8.61 -13.14
CA PRO A 20 -22.04 -9.98 -13.59
C PRO A 20 -20.64 -10.46 -13.99
N ILE A 21 -20.35 -11.73 -13.77
CA ILE A 21 -19.14 -12.42 -14.21
C ILE A 21 -19.47 -13.48 -15.24
N GLN A 22 -18.53 -13.78 -16.14
CA GLN A 22 -18.71 -14.75 -17.21
C GLN A 22 -18.04 -16.08 -16.85
N ILE A 23 -18.53 -16.74 -15.79
CA ILE A 23 -18.09 -18.09 -15.41
C ILE A 23 -19.28 -19.06 -15.33
N PRO A 24 -19.11 -20.34 -15.70
CA PRO A 24 -20.18 -21.33 -15.62
C PRO A 24 -20.71 -21.55 -14.19
N PRO A 25 -21.99 -21.93 -14.02
CA PRO A 25 -22.49 -22.40 -12.74
C PRO A 25 -21.69 -23.60 -12.23
N GLY A 26 -21.36 -23.60 -10.92
CA GLY A 26 -20.59 -24.67 -10.28
C GLY A 26 -19.07 -24.52 -10.35
N SER A 27 -18.56 -23.48 -11.02
CA SER A 27 -17.13 -23.14 -10.96
C SER A 27 -16.69 -22.78 -9.54
N GLU A 28 -15.53 -23.27 -9.14
CA GLU A 28 -14.87 -22.86 -7.89
C GLU A 28 -14.31 -21.44 -8.03
N VAL A 29 -14.38 -20.67 -6.94
CA VAL A 29 -13.86 -19.29 -6.88
C VAL A 29 -13.01 -19.11 -5.63
N MET A 30 -11.94 -18.34 -5.75
CA MET A 30 -11.14 -17.88 -4.60
C MET A 30 -11.70 -16.53 -4.13
N ILE A 31 -11.93 -16.39 -2.83
CA ILE A 31 -12.46 -15.17 -2.23
C ILE A 31 -11.37 -14.55 -1.36
N THR A 32 -10.99 -13.32 -1.68
CA THR A 32 -10.14 -12.49 -0.82
C THR A 32 -11.02 -11.50 -0.07
N ILE A 33 -10.88 -11.42 1.24
CA ILE A 33 -11.60 -10.48 2.10
C ILE A 33 -10.60 -9.39 2.50
N GLU A 34 -10.87 -8.14 2.12
CA GLU A 34 -10.10 -7.00 2.59
C GLU A 34 -10.64 -6.56 3.96
N PRO A 35 -9.84 -6.67 5.04
CA PRO A 35 -10.28 -6.22 6.36
C PRO A 35 -10.35 -4.69 6.39
N ALA A 36 -11.39 -4.14 7.02
CA ALA A 36 -11.55 -2.69 7.16
C ALA A 36 -10.38 -2.02 7.91
N GLU A 37 -9.68 -2.77 8.75
CA GLU A 37 -8.50 -2.32 9.49
C GLU A 37 -7.29 -2.05 8.58
N ALA A 38 -7.17 -2.75 7.44
CA ALA A 38 -6.11 -2.48 6.46
C ALA A 38 -6.23 -1.05 5.89
N ILE A 39 -7.46 -0.54 5.72
CA ILE A 39 -7.69 0.83 5.25
C ILE A 39 -7.19 1.85 6.29
N ALA A 40 -7.31 1.55 7.58
CA ALA A 40 -6.83 2.43 8.65
C ALA A 40 -5.30 2.37 8.80
N GLU A 41 -4.70 1.19 8.68
CA GLU A 41 -3.25 1.02 8.66
C GLU A 41 -2.63 1.75 7.46
N ASP A 42 -3.24 1.62 6.28
CA ASP A 42 -2.82 2.29 5.05
C ASP A 42 -2.82 3.83 5.22
N GLN A 43 -3.82 4.40 5.90
CA GLN A 43 -3.86 5.84 6.17
C GLN A 43 -2.78 6.29 7.16
N ALA A 44 -2.49 5.48 8.17
CA ALA A 44 -1.42 5.76 9.12
C ALA A 44 -0.05 5.70 8.42
N TRP A 45 0.19 4.68 7.60
CA TRP A 45 1.40 4.55 6.78
C TRP A 45 1.53 5.67 5.77
N TYR A 46 0.44 6.05 5.10
CA TYR A 46 0.43 7.16 4.15
C TYR A 46 0.81 8.47 4.84
N THR A 47 0.20 8.75 5.99
CA THR A 47 0.48 9.96 6.78
C THR A 47 1.93 10.00 7.25
N LEU A 48 2.44 8.89 7.77
CA LEU A 48 3.83 8.77 8.21
C LEU A 48 4.80 9.00 7.04
N SER A 49 4.53 8.38 5.89
CA SER A 49 5.35 8.48 4.68
C SER A 49 5.35 9.89 4.11
N ALA A 50 4.18 10.54 4.05
CA ALA A 50 4.06 11.92 3.60
C ALA A 50 4.83 12.89 4.52
N GLY A 51 4.75 12.70 5.84
CA GLY A 51 5.51 13.47 6.81
C GLY A 51 7.03 13.29 6.65
N GLY A 52 7.49 12.06 6.44
CA GLY A 52 8.90 11.76 6.17
C GLY A 52 9.40 12.42 4.88
N LEU A 53 8.59 12.39 3.82
CA LEU A 53 8.93 13.03 2.54
C LEU A 53 9.03 14.55 2.68
N GLN A 54 8.08 15.18 3.39
CA GLN A 54 8.11 16.62 3.65
C GLN A 54 9.33 17.01 4.50
N ALA A 55 9.73 16.20 5.48
CA ALA A 55 10.91 16.46 6.29
C ALA A 55 12.22 16.32 5.49
N ALA A 56 12.27 15.39 4.54
CA ALA A 56 13.45 15.14 3.71
C ALA A 56 13.69 16.20 2.62
N TYR A 57 12.64 16.89 2.16
CA TYR A 57 12.72 17.84 1.04
C TYR A 57 12.06 19.20 1.34
N GLY A 58 11.87 19.53 2.61
CA GLY A 58 11.25 20.78 3.06
C GLY A 58 12.29 21.84 3.41
N GLU A 59 11.82 23.04 3.76
CA GLU A 59 12.69 24.16 4.19
C GLU A 59 13.61 23.83 5.38
N ASN A 60 13.23 22.83 6.19
CA ASN A 60 13.99 22.37 7.34
C ASN A 60 14.73 21.04 7.07
N GLU A 61 15.07 20.76 5.80
CA GLU A 61 15.89 19.60 5.45
C GLU A 61 17.20 19.60 6.28
N PRO A 62 17.60 18.46 6.87
CA PRO A 62 18.87 18.36 7.57
C PRO A 62 20.05 18.61 6.64
N ASP A 63 21.04 19.39 7.08
CA ASP A 63 22.29 19.53 6.34
C ASP A 63 23.11 18.23 6.41
N TYR A 64 23.29 17.58 5.26
CA TYR A 64 24.09 16.35 5.11
C TYR A 64 25.56 16.69 4.80
N SER A 65 26.22 17.42 5.71
CA SER A 65 27.66 17.72 5.62
C SER A 65 28.52 16.45 5.58
N LEU A 66 29.73 16.55 5.03
CA LEU A 66 30.74 15.48 5.10
C LEU A 66 31.03 15.01 6.54
N ASP A 67 30.84 15.88 7.53
CA ASP A 67 31.06 15.55 8.94
C ASP A 67 30.04 14.52 9.46
N THR A 68 28.93 14.30 8.74
CA THR A 68 27.94 13.26 9.05
C THR A 68 28.37 11.86 8.56
N ILE A 69 29.46 11.76 7.80
CA ILE A 69 29.96 10.50 7.27
C ILE A 69 30.68 9.70 8.36
N LYS A 70 30.07 8.57 8.77
CA LYS A 70 30.68 7.64 9.74
C LYS A 70 31.91 6.91 9.20
N THR A 71 31.92 6.59 7.91
CA THR A 71 33.04 5.91 7.25
C THR A 71 33.16 6.42 5.82
N PRO A 72 34.26 7.10 5.45
CA PRO A 72 34.47 7.59 4.10
C PRO A 72 34.53 6.45 3.09
N ASN A 73 33.87 6.62 1.93
CA ASN A 73 33.99 5.69 0.82
C ASN A 73 35.24 6.05 -0.01
N PRO A 74 36.32 5.24 0.00
CA PRO A 74 37.57 5.56 -0.68
C PRO A 74 37.46 5.55 -2.22
N GLU A 75 36.46 4.87 -2.77
CA GLU A 75 36.21 4.80 -4.21
C GLU A 75 35.47 6.05 -4.74
N TYR A 76 34.93 6.88 -3.85
CA TYR A 76 34.17 8.07 -4.22
C TYR A 76 35.12 9.26 -4.45
N GLN A 77 35.59 9.42 -5.68
CA GLN A 77 36.43 10.56 -6.09
C GLN A 77 35.56 11.78 -6.40
N ARG A 78 35.90 12.94 -5.83
CA ARG A 78 35.25 14.25 -6.07
C ARG A 78 35.67 14.87 -7.40
#